data_AF-A0A8K0KM12-F1
#
_entry.id   AF-A0A8K0KM12-F1
#
_cell.length_a   1.000
_cell.length_b   1.000
_cell.length_c   1.000
_cell.angle_alpha   90.00
_cell.angle_beta   90.00
_cell.angle_gamma   90.00
#
_symmetry.space_group_name_H-M   'P 1'
#
loop_
_entity.id
_entity.type
_entity.pdbx_description
1 polymer ?
#
loop_
_entity_poly.entity_id
_entity_poly.type
_entity_poly.pdbx_seq_one_letter_code
_entity_poly.pdbx_strand_id
1 'polypeptide(L)'
;MSLSELQARFVLERVLAVEKNFSELCSAFAAYSRKTARLRDKGDDLAKLILAIGDSEVLNKSLRSGLMRFSSSVSAVGDLRDTLVLRIEKKAISELSSYGNACQIAKEDVKEAITSAEREQQKKKQFERIRERNPRNRQQISKAESEYQRANADAMRTARILEERAFAFEEKKLMDVKDILLNFIKAEVAYHTKALEIFTLAYQDVAKVEINEDLEITRSCLVVDPKYIFVRKISEKSMIKIKAVHFLVFNYYFSSSNVNKIRSLNCHFIFYEFETKVLELHSFYT
;
A
#
# COMPACT_ATOMS: atom_id res chain seq x y z
N MET A 1 42.45 27.41 9.07
CA MET A 1 41.15 26.80 9.39
C MET A 1 41.20 26.42 10.86
N SER A 2 40.22 26.82 11.67
CA SER A 2 40.14 26.40 13.08
C SER A 2 39.69 24.95 13.19
N LEU A 3 39.90 24.30 14.34
CA LEU A 3 39.44 22.93 14.58
C LEU A 3 37.90 22.82 14.49
N SER A 4 37.18 23.84 14.98
CA SER A 4 35.72 23.93 14.90
C SER A 4 35.21 24.06 13.46
N GLU A 5 35.94 24.78 12.61
CA GLU A 5 35.60 24.94 11.19
C GLU A 5 35.80 23.63 10.41
N LEU A 6 36.86 22.87 10.72
CA LEU A 6 37.08 21.54 10.13
C LEU A 6 35.97 20.55 10.55
N GLN A 7 35.60 20.56 11.83
CA GLN A 7 34.51 19.75 12.37
C GLN A 7 33.17 20.06 11.67
N ALA A 8 32.83 21.34 11.54
CA ALA A 8 31.57 21.74 10.90
C ALA A 8 31.51 21.32 9.42
N ARG A 9 32.62 21.44 8.69
CA ARG A 9 32.72 20.95 7.30
C ARG A 9 32.56 19.43 7.21
N PHE A 10 33.20 18.68 8.11
CA PHE A 10 33.04 17.22 8.16
C PHE A 10 31.57 16.83 8.38
N VAL A 11 30.89 17.46 9.34
CA VAL A 11 29.47 17.19 9.60
C VAL A 11 28.61 17.57 8.40
N LEU A 12 28.89 18.69 7.73
CA LEU A 12 28.16 19.09 6.52
C LEU A 12 28.24 18.05 5.41
N GLU A 13 29.45 17.56 5.10
CA GLU A 13 29.67 16.55 4.07
C GLU A 13 28.88 15.27 4.37
N ARG A 14 28.84 14.87 5.64
CA ARG A 14 28.05 13.73 6.11
C ARG A 14 26.55 13.94 5.92
N VAL A 15 26.02 15.09 6.35
CA VAL A 15 24.59 15.41 6.23
C VAL A 15 24.15 15.48 4.77
N LEU A 16 24.94 16.10 3.90
CA LEU A 16 24.65 16.18 2.46
C LEU A 16 24.66 14.80 1.79
N ALA A 17 25.59 13.93 2.18
CA ALA A 17 25.62 12.56 1.69
C ALA A 17 24.35 11.78 2.11
N VAL A 18 23.90 11.95 3.35
CA VAL A 18 22.67 11.32 3.85
C VAL A 18 21.45 11.85 3.12
N GLU A 19 21.31 13.17 3.01
CA GLU A 19 20.20 13.83 2.31
C GLU A 19 20.05 13.31 0.88
N LYS A 20 21.16 13.28 0.13
CA LYS A 20 21.18 12.73 -1.23
C LYS A 20 20.78 11.25 -1.24
N ASN A 21 21.49 10.40 -0.52
CA ASN A 21 21.28 8.95 -0.58
C ASN A 21 19.86 8.55 -0.15
N PHE A 22 19.31 9.21 0.88
CA PHE A 22 17.98 8.89 1.39
C PHE A 22 16.88 9.41 0.46
N SER A 23 17.11 10.54 -0.22
CA SER A 23 16.18 11.02 -1.25
C SER A 23 16.09 10.04 -2.44
N GLU A 24 17.23 9.49 -2.87
CA GLU A 24 17.33 8.49 -3.93
C GLU A 24 16.66 7.18 -3.52
N LEU A 25 16.95 6.71 -2.30
CA LEU A 25 16.36 5.49 -1.75
C LEU A 25 14.84 5.63 -1.56
N CYS A 26 14.37 6.78 -1.06
CA CYS A 26 12.95 7.09 -0.92
C CYS A 26 12.24 7.04 -2.28
N SER A 27 12.85 7.63 -3.31
CA SER A 27 12.34 7.61 -4.68
C SER A 27 12.27 6.19 -5.24
N ALA A 28 13.27 5.35 -4.96
CA ALA A 28 13.28 3.95 -5.36
C ALA A 28 12.15 3.15 -4.68
N PHE A 29 11.97 3.27 -3.36
CA PHE A 29 10.87 2.63 -2.65
C PHE A 29 9.49 3.12 -3.12
N ALA A 30 9.35 4.41 -3.40
CA ALA A 30 8.12 4.97 -3.95
C ALA A 30 7.80 4.41 -5.35
N ALA A 31 8.81 4.28 -6.20
CA ALA A 31 8.63 3.64 -7.52
C ALA A 31 8.26 2.16 -7.39
N TYR A 32 8.91 1.44 -6.48
CA TYR A 32 8.59 0.05 -6.18
C TYR A 32 7.14 -0.10 -5.71
N SER A 33 6.74 0.66 -4.68
CA SER A 33 5.37 0.64 -4.13
C SER A 33 4.31 0.90 -5.20
N ARG A 34 4.51 1.92 -6.05
CA ARG A 34 3.59 2.22 -7.17
C ARG A 34 3.51 1.07 -8.19
N LYS A 35 4.61 0.40 -8.50
CA LYS A 35 4.59 -0.77 -9.39
C LYS A 35 3.86 -1.95 -8.76
N THR A 36 4.03 -2.15 -7.46
CA THR A 36 3.30 -3.17 -6.70
C THR A 36 1.79 -2.87 -6.70
N ALA A 37 1.37 -1.62 -6.46
CA ALA A 37 -0.04 -1.23 -6.56
C ALA A 37 -0.63 -1.47 -7.96
N ARG A 38 0.11 -1.13 -9.03
CA ARG A 38 -0.33 -1.42 -10.40
C ARG A 38 -0.50 -2.92 -10.69
N LEU A 39 0.34 -3.76 -10.09
CA LEU A 39 0.22 -5.21 -10.22
C LEU A 39 -0.99 -5.76 -9.46
N ARG A 40 -1.38 -5.15 -8.33
CA ARG A 40 -2.67 -5.41 -7.67
C ARG A 40 -3.83 -5.09 -8.62
N ASP A 41 -3.83 -3.90 -9.22
CA ASP A 41 -4.92 -3.48 -10.14
C ASP A 41 -5.08 -4.46 -11.31
N LYS A 42 -3.96 -4.94 -11.87
CA LYS A 42 -4.00 -5.97 -12.93
C LYS A 42 -4.47 -7.34 -12.44
N GLY A 43 -4.20 -7.68 -11.19
CA GLY A 43 -4.76 -8.85 -10.53
C GLY A 43 -6.28 -8.75 -10.39
N ASP A 44 -6.80 -7.57 -10.02
CA ASP A 44 -8.24 -7.34 -9.90
C ASP A 44 -8.95 -7.44 -11.25
N ASP A 45 -8.37 -6.87 -12.32
CA ASP A 45 -8.87 -7.01 -13.69
C ASP A 45 -8.97 -8.49 -14.09
N LEU A 46 -7.93 -9.27 -13.79
CA LEU A 46 -7.87 -10.70 -14.09
C LEU A 46 -8.93 -11.48 -13.30
N ALA A 47 -9.04 -11.25 -11.99
CA ALA A 47 -10.04 -11.91 -11.15
C ALA A 47 -11.45 -11.64 -11.67
N LYS A 48 -11.79 -10.39 -11.97
CA LYS A 48 -13.11 -10.01 -12.52
C LYS A 48 -13.43 -10.74 -13.83
N LEU A 49 -12.46 -10.84 -14.74
CA LEU A 49 -12.66 -11.53 -16.01
C LEU A 49 -12.89 -13.03 -15.78
N ILE A 50 -12.10 -13.68 -14.94
CA ILE A 50 -12.24 -15.11 -14.63
C ILE A 50 -13.58 -15.39 -13.97
N LEU A 51 -14.03 -14.54 -13.04
CA LEU A 51 -15.34 -14.65 -12.43
C LEU A 51 -16.46 -14.56 -13.47
N ALA A 52 -16.37 -13.60 -14.38
CA ALA A 52 -17.36 -13.44 -15.45
C ALA A 52 -17.41 -14.65 -16.39
N ILE A 53 -16.25 -15.25 -16.72
CA ILE A 53 -16.20 -16.49 -17.49
C ILE A 53 -16.89 -17.62 -16.71
N GLY A 54 -16.55 -17.78 -15.42
CA GLY A 54 -17.18 -18.78 -14.55
C GLY A 54 -18.70 -18.61 -14.45
N ASP A 55 -19.21 -17.38 -14.35
CA ASP A 55 -20.64 -17.10 -14.32
C ASP A 55 -21.35 -17.39 -15.65
N SER A 56 -20.64 -17.24 -16.77
CA SER A 56 -21.15 -17.58 -18.10
C SER A 56 -21.13 -19.07 -18.41
N GLU A 57 -20.39 -19.86 -17.63
CA GLU A 57 -20.27 -21.31 -17.80
C GLU A 57 -21.50 -22.02 -17.23
N VAL A 58 -22.32 -22.59 -18.11
CA VAL A 58 -23.61 -23.22 -17.75
C VAL A 58 -23.50 -24.75 -17.76
N LEU A 59 -22.68 -25.31 -18.67
CA LEU A 59 -22.60 -26.75 -18.88
C LEU A 59 -21.51 -27.37 -18.03
N ASN A 60 -20.32 -26.75 -18.01
CA ASN A 60 -19.15 -27.29 -17.33
C ASN A 60 -19.15 -26.84 -15.86
N LYS A 61 -19.92 -27.55 -15.02
CA LYS A 61 -20.15 -27.17 -13.61
C LYS A 61 -18.89 -27.29 -12.76
N SER A 62 -18.05 -28.28 -13.04
CA SER A 62 -16.79 -28.46 -12.31
C SER A 62 -15.81 -27.34 -12.68
N LEU A 63 -15.70 -27.01 -13.98
CA LEU A 63 -14.91 -25.88 -14.48
C LEU A 63 -15.38 -24.55 -13.90
N ARG A 64 -16.70 -24.29 -13.92
CA ARG A 64 -17.30 -23.10 -13.31
C ARG A 64 -16.84 -22.93 -11.87
N SER A 65 -16.95 -24.00 -11.08
CA SER A 65 -16.57 -23.96 -9.67
C SER A 65 -15.07 -23.68 -9.49
N GLY A 66 -14.21 -24.31 -10.30
CA GLY A 66 -12.77 -24.05 -10.31
C GLY A 66 -12.44 -22.60 -10.65
N LEU A 67 -13.08 -22.04 -11.68
CA LEU A 67 -12.89 -20.65 -12.10
C LEU A 67 -13.33 -19.65 -11.01
N MET A 68 -14.49 -19.87 -10.38
CA MET A 68 -14.98 -18.97 -9.33
C MET A 68 -14.03 -18.97 -8.11
N ARG A 69 -13.55 -20.14 -7.68
CA ARG A 69 -12.59 -20.24 -6.56
C ARG A 69 -11.22 -19.66 -6.90
N PHE A 70 -10.74 -19.91 -8.11
CA PHE A 70 -9.49 -19.33 -8.58
C PHE A 70 -9.56 -17.80 -8.62
N SER A 71 -10.67 -17.24 -9.13
CA SER A 71 -10.93 -15.80 -9.07
C SER A 71 -10.88 -15.27 -7.64
N SER A 72 -11.59 -15.90 -6.69
CA SER A 72 -11.56 -15.49 -5.28
C SER A 72 -10.14 -15.52 -4.70
N SER A 73 -9.33 -16.50 -5.09
CA SER A 73 -7.94 -16.61 -4.66
C SER A 73 -7.07 -15.48 -5.20
N VAL A 74 -7.23 -15.11 -6.48
CA VAL A 74 -6.52 -13.97 -7.08
C VAL A 74 -6.90 -12.66 -6.40
N SER A 75 -8.20 -12.44 -6.12
CA SER A 75 -8.66 -11.28 -5.34
C SER A 75 -8.04 -11.22 -3.94
N ALA A 76 -8.01 -12.36 -3.22
CA ALA A 76 -7.41 -12.42 -1.89
C ALA A 76 -5.90 -12.10 -1.90
N VAL A 77 -5.17 -12.51 -2.94
CA VAL A 77 -3.76 -12.10 -3.13
C VAL A 77 -3.64 -10.61 -3.44
N GLY A 78 -4.63 -10.02 -4.12
CA GLY A 78 -4.76 -8.58 -4.31
C GLY A 78 -4.82 -7.81 -2.98
N ASP A 79 -5.66 -8.25 -2.04
CA ASP A 79 -5.81 -7.63 -0.72
C ASP A 79 -4.51 -7.69 0.10
N LEU A 80 -3.78 -8.81 0.01
CA LEU A 80 -2.46 -8.94 0.64
C LEU A 80 -1.44 -7.98 0.02
N ARG A 81 -1.50 -7.79 -1.30
CA ARG A 81 -0.62 -6.86 -2.02
C ARG A 81 -0.94 -5.41 -1.67
N ASP A 82 -2.21 -5.07 -1.45
CA ASP A 82 -2.61 -3.76 -0.91
C ASP A 82 -2.01 -3.50 0.47
N THR A 83 -2.11 -4.49 1.37
CA THR A 83 -1.49 -4.43 2.70
C THR A 83 0.03 -4.27 2.62
N LEU A 84 0.70 -4.94 1.67
CA LEU A 84 2.13 -4.77 1.42
C LEU A 84 2.47 -3.33 0.99
N VAL A 85 1.73 -2.77 0.04
CA VAL A 85 1.88 -1.38 -0.43
C VAL A 85 1.78 -0.41 0.75
N LEU A 86 0.73 -0.51 1.57
CA LEU A 86 0.53 0.35 2.74
C LEU A 86 1.67 0.22 3.76
N ARG A 87 2.22 -0.99 3.96
CA ARG A 87 3.37 -1.19 4.84
C ARG A 87 4.64 -0.55 4.28
N ILE A 88 4.91 -0.67 2.98
CA ILE A 88 6.07 -0.03 2.34
C ILE A 88 5.97 1.49 2.45
N GLU A 89 4.78 2.05 2.18
CA GLU A 89 4.53 3.49 2.31
C GLU A 89 4.78 3.98 3.72
N LYS A 90 4.22 3.29 4.72
CA LYS A 90 4.35 3.70 6.12
C LYS A 90 5.75 3.48 6.70
N LYS A 91 6.37 2.33 6.43
CA LYS A 91 7.57 1.86 7.15
C LYS A 91 8.89 2.05 6.39
N ALA A 92 8.83 2.43 5.12
CA ALA A 92 10.02 2.80 4.36
C ALA A 92 9.91 4.21 3.81
N ILE A 93 8.88 4.50 3.01
CA ILE A 93 8.78 5.79 2.30
C ILE A 93 8.61 6.96 3.28
N SER A 94 7.67 6.86 4.23
CA SER A 94 7.44 7.93 5.20
C SER A 94 8.65 8.15 6.11
N GLU A 95 9.31 7.07 6.54
CA GLU A 95 10.50 7.16 7.40
C GLU A 95 11.66 7.84 6.66
N LEU A 96 11.95 7.42 5.43
CA LEU A 96 12.98 8.05 4.58
C LEU A 96 12.64 9.51 4.24
N SER A 97 11.37 9.81 3.96
CA SER A 97 10.94 11.17 3.67
C SER A 97 11.13 12.12 4.85
N SER A 98 11.05 11.63 6.09
CA SER A 98 11.24 12.45 7.30
C SER A 98 12.66 13.02 7.43
N TYR A 99 13.65 12.37 6.77
CA TYR A 99 15.03 12.83 6.78
C TYR A 99 15.25 14.16 6.07
N GLY A 100 14.33 14.60 5.19
CA GLY A 100 14.41 15.94 4.59
C GLY A 100 14.43 17.04 5.66
N ASN A 101 13.54 16.96 6.65
CA ASN A 101 13.51 17.91 7.76
C ASN A 101 14.70 17.74 8.71
N ALA A 102 15.08 16.49 9.01
CA ALA A 102 16.23 16.22 9.88
C ALA A 102 17.55 16.74 9.30
N CYS A 103 17.77 16.57 7.99
CA CYS A 103 18.95 17.11 7.30
C CYS A 103 18.92 18.64 7.25
N GLN A 104 17.75 19.25 7.11
CA GLN A 104 17.62 20.70 7.15
C GLN A 104 18.03 21.28 8.50
N ILE A 105 17.55 20.70 9.61
CA ILE A 105 17.94 21.11 10.97
C ILE A 105 19.45 20.93 11.17
N ALA A 106 20.02 19.78 10.76
CA ALA A 106 21.45 19.54 10.90
C ALA A 106 22.31 20.53 10.09
N LYS A 107 21.85 20.97 8.91
CA LYS A 107 22.51 22.02 8.12
C LYS A 107 22.47 23.39 8.80
N GLU A 108 21.38 23.71 9.49
CA GLU A 108 21.25 24.94 10.26
C GLU A 108 22.23 24.97 11.44
N ASP A 109 22.36 23.85 12.16
CA ASP A 109 23.34 23.70 13.25
C ASP A 109 24.78 23.86 12.76
N VAL A 110 25.12 23.27 11.62
CA VAL A 110 26.41 23.46 10.96
C VAL A 110 26.64 24.93 10.62
N LYS A 111 25.64 25.61 10.04
CA LYS A 111 25.75 27.02 9.66
C LYS A 111 25.98 27.92 10.88
N GLU A 112 25.32 27.63 12.00
CA GLU A 112 25.54 28.34 13.26
C GLU A 112 26.97 28.16 13.77
N ALA A 113 27.48 26.93 13.76
CA ALA A 113 28.86 26.62 14.16
C ALA A 113 29.90 27.32 13.29
N ILE A 114 29.72 27.33 11.97
CA ILE A 114 30.59 28.06 11.03
C ILE A 114 30.57 29.56 11.34
N THR A 115 29.38 30.13 11.53
CA THR A 115 29.24 31.57 11.82
C THR A 115 29.94 31.97 13.12
N SER A 116 29.82 31.15 14.17
CA SER A 116 30.50 31.40 15.45
C SER A 116 32.03 31.27 15.32
N ALA A 117 32.52 30.26 14.58
CA ALA A 117 33.94 30.08 14.29
C ALA A 117 34.55 31.22 13.46
N GLU A 118 33.84 31.71 12.45
CA GLU A 118 34.27 32.87 11.65
C GLU A 118 34.38 34.13 12.51
N ARG A 119 33.40 34.35 13.41
CA ARG A 119 33.40 35.48 14.34
C ARG A 119 34.58 35.41 15.33
N GLU A 120 34.86 34.22 15.86
CA GLU A 120 36.03 33.95 16.70
C GLU A 120 37.33 34.30 15.97
N GLN A 121 37.49 33.82 14.73
CA GLN A 121 38.67 34.08 13.92
C GLN A 121 38.84 35.58 13.57
N GLN A 122 37.74 36.30 13.30
CA GLN A 122 37.77 37.74 13.06
C GLN A 122 38.23 38.51 14.32
N LYS A 123 37.69 38.16 15.50
CA LYS A 123 38.07 38.79 16.77
C LYS A 123 39.51 38.47 17.17
N LYS A 124 39.98 37.26 16.89
CA LYS A 124 41.39 36.87 17.07
C LYS A 124 42.33 37.74 16.23
N LYS A 125 42.07 37.85 14.93
CA LYS A 125 42.85 38.71 14.02
C LYS A 125 42.82 40.18 14.45
N GLN A 126 41.69 40.66 14.96
CA GLN A 126 41.57 42.04 15.48
C GLN A 126 42.44 42.25 16.72
N PHE A 127 42.39 41.33 17.68
CA PHE A 127 43.20 41.37 18.89
C PHE A 127 44.71 41.35 18.58
N GLU A 128 45.16 40.43 17.73
CA GLU A 128 46.56 40.30 17.31
C GLU A 128 47.08 41.60 16.68
N ARG A 129 46.30 42.21 15.75
CA ARG A 129 46.67 43.49 15.12
C ARG A 129 46.78 44.65 16.12
N ILE A 130 45.86 44.75 17.09
CA ILE A 130 45.89 45.82 18.10
C ILE A 130 47.11 45.67 19.00
N ARG A 131 47.41 44.43 19.41
CA ARG A 131 48.56 44.09 20.25
C ARG A 131 49.89 44.43 19.56
N GLU A 132 50.01 44.14 18.26
CA GLU A 132 51.21 44.43 17.47
C GLU A 132 51.39 45.93 17.20
N ARG A 133 50.31 46.65 16.86
CA ARG A 133 50.40 48.07 16.50
C ARG A 133 50.66 49.00 17.67
N ASN A 134 50.07 48.74 18.84
CA ASN A 134 50.16 49.63 19.99
C ASN A 134 50.46 48.86 21.31
N PRO A 135 51.68 48.32 21.49
CA PRO A 135 52.01 47.46 22.63
C PRO A 135 51.87 48.14 24.01
N ARG A 136 51.93 49.47 24.05
CA ARG A 136 51.82 50.27 25.29
C ARG A 136 50.37 50.58 25.69
N ASN A 137 49.40 50.43 24.78
CA ASN A 137 48.00 50.72 25.08
C ASN A 137 47.30 49.52 25.75
N ARG A 138 47.64 49.28 27.02
CA ARG A 138 47.11 48.15 27.80
C ARG A 138 45.58 48.10 27.87
N GLN A 139 44.91 49.25 27.97
CA GLN A 139 43.45 49.30 28.05
C GLN A 139 42.79 48.80 26.75
N GLN A 140 43.28 49.24 25.60
CA GLN A 140 42.73 48.82 24.30
C GLN A 140 43.02 47.34 24.01
N ILE A 141 44.22 46.86 24.38
CA ILE A 141 44.58 45.44 24.25
C ILE A 141 43.67 44.59 25.14
N SER A 142 43.47 44.96 26.41
CA SER A 142 42.63 44.21 27.35
C SER A 142 41.18 44.12 26.89
N LYS A 143 40.64 45.21 26.31
CA LYS A 143 39.28 45.20 25.75
C LYS A 143 39.16 44.24 24.55
N ALA A 144 40.09 44.32 23.61
CA ALA A 144 40.10 43.44 22.43
C ALA A 144 40.31 41.97 22.82
N GLU A 145 41.14 41.70 23.83
CA GLU A 145 41.33 40.37 24.40
C GLU A 145 40.04 39.83 25.00
N SER A 146 39.32 40.61 25.79
CA SER A 146 38.03 40.21 26.38
C SER A 146 36.98 39.88 25.30
N GLU A 147 36.91 40.69 24.24
CA GLU A 147 36.02 40.41 23.09
C GLU A 147 36.39 39.12 22.35
N TYR A 148 37.69 38.87 22.15
CA TYR A 148 38.19 37.62 21.57
C TYR A 148 37.85 36.42 22.46
N GLN A 149 38.14 36.50 23.77
CA GLN A 149 37.86 35.40 24.71
C GLN A 149 36.36 35.07 24.76
N ARG A 150 35.48 36.08 24.67
CA ARG A 150 34.04 35.86 24.59
C ARG A 150 33.63 35.13 23.31
N ALA A 151 34.16 35.54 22.15
CA ALA A 151 33.89 34.87 20.88
C ALA A 151 34.47 33.45 20.83
N ASN A 152 35.64 33.24 21.45
CA ASN A 152 36.26 31.92 21.58
C ASN A 152 35.41 30.98 22.43
N ALA A 153 34.94 31.43 23.60
CA ALA A 153 34.07 30.64 24.45
C ALA A 153 32.73 30.30 23.76
N ASP A 154 32.19 31.21 22.94
CA ASP A 154 31.00 30.96 22.13
C ASP A 154 31.24 29.89 21.07
N ALA A 155 32.30 30.02 20.27
CA ALA A 155 32.65 29.06 19.23
C ALA A 155 32.93 27.66 19.79
N MET A 156 33.61 27.56 20.94
CA MET A 156 33.82 26.28 21.63
C MET A 156 32.50 25.66 22.10
N ARG A 157 31.55 26.46 22.57
CA ARG A 157 30.23 25.97 23.00
C ARG A 157 29.45 25.42 21.81
N THR A 158 29.34 26.18 20.73
CA THR A 158 28.60 25.76 19.53
C THR A 158 29.26 24.55 18.86
N ALA A 159 30.59 24.45 18.86
CA ALA A 159 31.30 23.26 18.35
C ALA A 159 30.94 21.99 19.13
N ARG A 160 30.84 22.07 20.45
CA ARG A 160 30.44 20.94 21.30
C ARG A 160 28.99 20.53 21.08
N ILE A 161 28.08 21.49 20.95
CA ILE A 161 26.67 21.22 20.62
C ILE A 161 26.56 20.54 19.25
N LEU A 162 27.32 21.01 18.26
CA LEU A 162 27.35 20.39 16.94
C LEU A 162 27.85 18.96 17.00
N GLU A 163 28.88 18.68 17.79
CA GLU A 163 29.40 17.32 18.02
C GLU A 163 28.32 16.37 18.53
N GLU A 164 27.64 16.77 19.61
CA GLU A 164 26.60 15.97 20.26
C GLU A 164 25.42 15.71 19.31
N ARG A 165 24.98 16.75 18.57
CA ARG A 165 23.88 16.61 17.60
C ARG A 165 24.27 15.80 16.38
N ALA A 166 25.50 15.95 15.87
CA ALA A 166 26.01 15.14 14.77
C ALA A 166 26.12 13.65 15.16
N PHE A 167 26.58 13.37 16.38
CA PHE A 167 26.60 12.01 16.91
C PHE A 167 25.19 11.41 16.99
N ALA A 168 24.23 12.13 17.58
CA ALA A 168 22.84 11.69 17.66
C ALA A 168 22.20 11.49 16.27
N PHE A 169 22.52 12.34 15.30
CA PHE A 169 22.07 12.19 13.92
C PHE A 169 22.62 10.91 13.28
N GLU A 170 23.90 10.62 13.46
CA GLU A 170 24.54 9.39 12.94
C GLU A 170 23.99 8.13 13.62
N GLU A 171 23.79 8.15 14.93
CA GLU A 171 23.18 7.05 15.69
C GLU A 171 21.76 6.76 15.16
N LYS A 172 20.92 7.79 15.09
CA LYS A 172 19.56 7.69 14.57
C LYS A 172 19.55 7.13 13.15
N LYS A 173 20.42 7.65 12.27
CA LYS A 173 20.56 7.16 10.89
C LYS A 173 20.87 5.67 10.83
N LEU A 174 21.80 5.18 11.65
CA LEU A 174 22.16 3.75 11.64
C LEU A 174 20.99 2.88 12.11
N MET A 175 20.26 3.30 13.15
CA MET A 175 19.08 2.60 13.64
C MET A 175 17.96 2.58 12.61
N ASP A 176 17.62 3.75 12.05
CA ASP A 176 16.51 3.89 11.12
C ASP A 176 16.75 3.10 9.82
N VAL A 177 17.97 3.13 9.26
CA VAL A 177 18.28 2.35 8.05
C VAL A 177 18.09 0.86 8.30
N LYS A 178 18.58 0.37 9.45
CA LYS A 178 18.38 -1.04 9.83
C LYS A 178 16.90 -1.36 9.94
N ASP A 179 16.11 -0.53 10.61
CA ASP A 179 14.70 -0.77 10.83
C ASP A 179 13.87 -0.67 9.55
N ILE A 180 14.14 0.30 8.68
CA ILE A 180 13.51 0.44 7.37
C ILE A 180 13.71 -0.84 6.54
N LEU A 181 14.97 -1.30 6.43
CA LEU A 181 15.29 -2.49 5.65
C LEU A 181 14.66 -3.76 6.26
N LEU A 182 14.74 -3.93 7.58
CA LEU A 182 14.13 -5.07 8.25
C LEU A 182 12.61 -5.07 8.13
N ASN A 183 11.96 -3.91 8.23
CA ASN A 183 10.50 -3.80 8.07
C ASN A 183 10.07 -4.11 6.63
N PHE A 184 10.84 -3.65 5.64
CA PHE A 184 10.59 -4.02 4.24
C PHE A 184 10.67 -5.53 4.03
N ILE A 185 11.77 -6.16 4.48
CA ILE A 185 11.95 -7.63 4.37
C ILE A 185 10.81 -8.37 5.08
N LYS A 186 10.43 -7.97 6.29
CA LYS A 186 9.32 -8.58 7.02
C LYS A 186 7.98 -8.45 6.28
N ALA A 187 7.73 -7.32 5.64
CA ALA A 187 6.51 -7.10 4.86
C ALA A 187 6.47 -8.02 3.63
N GLU A 188 7.57 -8.12 2.88
CA GLU A 188 7.69 -9.00 1.72
C GLU A 188 7.55 -10.49 2.10
N VAL A 189 8.26 -10.93 3.16
CA VAL A 189 8.16 -12.31 3.65
C VAL A 189 6.73 -12.66 4.06
N ALA A 190 6.05 -11.75 4.78
CA ALA A 190 4.66 -11.97 5.19
C ALA A 190 3.73 -12.09 3.98
N TYR A 191 3.88 -11.20 2.99
CA TYR A 191 3.12 -11.24 1.74
C TYR A 191 3.36 -12.55 0.98
N HIS A 192 4.62 -12.89 0.70
CA HIS A 192 4.97 -14.06 -0.10
C HIS A 192 4.55 -15.37 0.55
N THR A 193 4.70 -15.49 1.86
CA THR A 193 4.29 -16.70 2.60
C THR A 193 2.78 -16.92 2.47
N LYS A 194 1.97 -15.87 2.66
CA LYS A 194 0.52 -16.01 2.56
C LYS A 194 0.04 -16.18 1.11
N ALA A 195 0.68 -15.50 0.15
CA ALA A 195 0.38 -15.67 -1.26
C ALA A 195 0.68 -17.11 -1.73
N LEU A 196 1.78 -17.72 -1.28
CA LEU A 196 2.12 -19.11 -1.57
C LEU A 196 1.03 -20.07 -1.07
N GLU A 197 0.56 -19.87 0.17
CA GLU A 197 -0.53 -20.66 0.75
C GLU A 197 -1.80 -20.57 -0.10
N ILE A 198 -2.22 -19.35 -0.47
CA ILE A 198 -3.42 -19.12 -1.27
C ILE A 198 -3.29 -19.73 -2.66
N PHE A 199 -2.16 -19.53 -3.35
CA PHE A 199 -1.96 -20.12 -4.68
C PHE A 199 -1.85 -21.64 -4.66
N THR A 200 -1.36 -22.23 -3.57
CA THR A 200 -1.36 -23.69 -3.40
C THR A 200 -2.79 -24.23 -3.30
N LEU A 201 -3.67 -23.55 -2.56
CA LEU A 201 -5.10 -23.90 -2.51
C LEU A 201 -5.78 -23.68 -3.86
N ALA A 202 -5.49 -22.57 -4.52
CA ALA A 202 -6.01 -22.26 -5.85
C ALA A 202 -5.62 -23.33 -6.88
N TYR A 203 -4.37 -23.82 -6.83
CA TYR A 203 -3.91 -24.94 -7.65
C TYR A 203 -4.74 -26.20 -7.40
N GLN A 204 -4.99 -26.54 -6.13
CA GLN A 204 -5.82 -27.69 -5.78
C GLN A 204 -7.27 -27.55 -6.26
N ASP A 205 -7.86 -26.35 -6.18
CA ASP A 205 -9.21 -26.10 -6.66
C ASP A 205 -9.33 -26.27 -8.18
N VAL A 206 -8.33 -25.80 -8.94
CA VAL A 206 -8.29 -25.99 -10.40
C VAL A 206 -7.97 -27.43 -10.78
N ALA A 207 -7.10 -28.11 -10.03
CA ALA A 207 -6.74 -29.51 -10.28
C ALA A 207 -7.93 -30.48 -10.07
N LYS A 208 -8.95 -30.08 -9.31
CA LYS A 208 -10.18 -30.84 -9.07
C LYS A 208 -11.25 -30.66 -10.15
N VAL A 209 -10.95 -29.95 -11.24
CA VAL A 209 -11.88 -29.83 -12.37
C VAL A 209 -12.02 -31.20 -13.05
N GLU A 210 -13.24 -31.72 -13.05
CA GLU A 210 -13.59 -33.05 -13.55
C GLU A 210 -14.01 -32.97 -15.02
N ILE A 211 -13.01 -33.04 -15.90
CA ILE A 211 -13.19 -32.87 -17.35
C ILE A 211 -14.21 -33.87 -17.92
N ASN A 212 -14.15 -35.13 -17.50
CA ASN A 212 -15.04 -36.17 -18.02
C ASN A 212 -16.50 -35.95 -17.61
N GLU A 213 -16.76 -35.54 -16.36
CA GLU A 213 -18.10 -35.24 -15.85
C GLU A 213 -18.72 -34.07 -16.63
N ASP A 214 -17.95 -33.01 -16.83
CA ASP A 214 -18.39 -31.84 -17.61
C ASP A 214 -18.68 -32.20 -19.09
N LEU A 215 -17.86 -33.08 -19.69
CA LEU A 215 -18.08 -33.58 -21.05
C LEU A 215 -19.30 -34.50 -21.17
N GLU A 216 -19.63 -35.28 -20.14
CA GLU A 216 -20.83 -36.12 -20.12
C GLU A 216 -22.12 -35.29 -20.13
N ILE A 217 -22.14 -34.16 -19.41
CA ILE A 217 -23.24 -33.19 -19.46
C ILE A 217 -23.39 -32.66 -20.89
N THR A 218 -22.28 -32.29 -21.51
CA THR A 218 -22.26 -31.79 -22.89
C THR A 218 -22.78 -32.84 -23.88
N ARG A 219 -22.30 -34.10 -23.78
CA ARG A 219 -22.76 -35.22 -24.61
C ARG A 219 -24.26 -35.45 -24.44
N SER A 220 -24.74 -35.44 -23.19
CA SER A 220 -26.16 -35.59 -22.89
C SER A 220 -26.99 -34.50 -23.54
N CYS A 221 -26.52 -33.24 -23.53
CA CYS A 221 -27.18 -32.14 -24.21
C CYS A 221 -27.20 -32.26 -25.74
N LEU A 222 -26.19 -32.88 -26.36
CA LEU A 222 -26.11 -33.07 -27.81
C LEU A 222 -27.02 -34.20 -28.33
N VAL A 223 -27.34 -35.18 -27.49
CA VAL A 223 -28.16 -36.35 -27.86
C VAL A 223 -29.66 -36.06 -27.75
N VAL A 224 -30.07 -34.96 -27.11
CA VAL A 224 -31.49 -34.56 -27.02
C VAL A 224 -31.94 -33.84 -28.30
N ASP A 225 -33.15 -34.18 -28.81
CA ASP A 225 -33.79 -33.52 -29.96
C ASP A 225 -33.75 -31.97 -29.80
N PRO A 226 -33.36 -31.20 -30.83
CA PRO A 226 -33.29 -29.74 -30.79
C PRO A 226 -34.52 -29.04 -30.18
N LYS A 227 -35.71 -29.65 -30.28
CA LYS A 227 -36.95 -29.13 -29.66
C LYS A 227 -36.88 -29.09 -28.13
N TYR A 228 -36.21 -30.05 -27.49
CA TYR A 228 -36.07 -30.11 -26.02
C TYR A 228 -35.04 -29.10 -25.48
N ILE A 229 -33.97 -28.82 -26.23
CA ILE A 229 -32.96 -27.82 -25.86
C ILE A 229 -33.56 -26.41 -25.85
N PHE A 230 -34.45 -26.11 -26.81
CA PHE A 230 -35.16 -24.84 -26.89
C PHE A 230 -36.10 -24.63 -25.69
N VAL A 231 -36.88 -25.66 -25.32
CA VAL A 231 -37.78 -25.61 -24.15
C VAL A 231 -37.00 -25.44 -22.84
N ARG A 232 -35.86 -26.11 -22.68
CA ARG A 232 -35.01 -25.98 -21.47
C ARG A 232 -34.36 -24.59 -21.36
N LYS A 233 -33.86 -24.02 -22.47
CA LYS A 233 -33.36 -22.64 -22.53
C LYS A 233 -34.45 -21.59 -22.24
N ILE A 234 -35.68 -21.82 -22.70
CA ILE A 234 -36.82 -20.98 -22.34
C ILE A 234 -37.11 -21.10 -20.86
N SER A 235 -37.23 -22.32 -20.34
CA SER A 235 -37.47 -22.64 -18.92
C SER A 235 -36.47 -21.94 -17.98
N GLU A 236 -35.16 -22.05 -18.26
CA GLU A 236 -34.11 -21.43 -17.44
C GLU A 236 -34.16 -19.89 -17.51
N LYS A 237 -34.37 -19.30 -18.70
CA LYS A 237 -34.55 -17.84 -18.84
C LYS A 237 -35.81 -17.35 -18.13
N SER A 238 -36.91 -18.10 -18.19
CA SER A 238 -38.12 -17.78 -17.45
C SER A 238 -37.93 -17.94 -15.94
N MET A 239 -37.24 -18.98 -15.46
CA MET A 239 -36.94 -19.15 -14.03
C MET A 239 -36.03 -18.04 -13.49
N ILE A 240 -35.04 -17.58 -14.25
CA ILE A 240 -34.17 -16.46 -13.84
C ILE A 240 -34.98 -15.16 -13.74
N LYS A 241 -35.86 -14.88 -14.73
CA LYS A 241 -36.78 -13.74 -14.65
C LYS A 241 -37.74 -13.86 -13.47
N ILE A 242 -38.29 -15.05 -13.21
CA ILE A 242 -39.19 -15.30 -12.07
C ILE A 242 -38.46 -15.10 -10.74
N LYS A 243 -37.22 -15.59 -10.59
CA LYS A 243 -36.42 -15.34 -9.38
C LYS A 243 -36.13 -13.85 -9.18
N ALA A 244 -35.88 -13.10 -10.25
CA ALA A 244 -35.71 -11.65 -10.19
C ALA A 244 -37.01 -10.92 -9.81
N VAL A 245 -38.16 -11.32 -10.39
CA VAL A 245 -39.47 -10.76 -10.00
C VAL A 245 -39.81 -11.14 -8.56
N HIS A 246 -39.58 -12.38 -8.14
CA HIS A 246 -39.80 -12.81 -6.76
C HIS A 246 -38.93 -12.04 -5.78
N PHE A 247 -37.66 -11.80 -6.10
CA PHE A 247 -36.76 -10.97 -5.30
C PHE A 247 -37.22 -9.50 -5.21
N LEU A 248 -37.70 -8.93 -6.32
CA LEU A 248 -38.21 -7.55 -6.35
C LEU A 248 -39.55 -7.41 -5.60
N VAL A 249 -40.47 -8.35 -5.78
CA VAL A 249 -41.75 -8.40 -5.05
C VAL A 249 -41.49 -8.60 -3.56
N PHE A 250 -40.61 -9.55 -3.20
CA PHE A 250 -40.26 -9.80 -1.80
C PHE A 250 -39.66 -8.55 -1.12
N ASN A 251 -38.74 -7.83 -1.79
CA ASN A 251 -38.18 -6.58 -1.25
C ASN A 251 -39.21 -5.43 -1.20
N TYR A 252 -40.11 -5.30 -2.19
CA TYR A 252 -41.15 -4.27 -2.21
C TYR A 252 -42.18 -4.46 -1.07
N TYR A 253 -42.55 -5.71 -0.79
CA TYR A 253 -43.50 -6.04 0.28
C TYR A 253 -42.87 -6.01 1.69
N PHE A 254 -41.57 -6.32 1.84
CA PHE A 254 -40.90 -6.29 3.13
C PHE A 254 -40.42 -4.89 3.56
N SER A 255 -40.24 -3.98 2.60
CA SER A 255 -39.85 -2.58 2.87
C SER A 255 -41.04 -1.65 3.13
N SER A 256 -42.28 -2.12 2.96
CA SER A 256 -43.52 -1.37 3.21
C SER A 256 -44.22 -1.86 4.48
N SER A 257 -44.08 -1.13 5.58
CA SER A 257 -44.71 -1.39 6.88
C SER A 257 -46.25 -1.27 6.85
N ASN A 258 -46.95 -2.21 6.21
CA ASN A 258 -48.43 -2.29 6.28
C ASN A 258 -48.92 -3.74 6.19
N VAL A 259 -48.91 -4.40 7.34
CA VAL A 259 -49.27 -5.83 7.54
C VAL A 259 -50.76 -6.14 7.23
N ASN A 260 -51.63 -5.13 7.05
CA ASN A 260 -53.06 -5.34 6.91
C ASN A 260 -53.61 -5.47 5.48
N LYS A 261 -52.76 -5.59 4.45
CA LYS A 261 -53.21 -5.78 3.05
C LYS A 261 -52.86 -7.14 2.44
N ILE A 262 -52.48 -8.11 3.28
CA ILE A 262 -52.04 -9.46 2.84
C ILE A 262 -53.24 -10.38 2.51
N ARG A 263 -54.48 -10.01 2.87
CA ARG A 263 -55.67 -10.87 2.69
C ARG A 263 -56.43 -10.73 1.36
N SER A 264 -56.09 -9.80 0.47
CA SER A 264 -56.95 -9.49 -0.70
C SER A 264 -56.31 -9.67 -2.08
N LEU A 265 -55.15 -10.30 -2.21
CA LEU A 265 -54.54 -10.53 -3.52
C LEU A 265 -54.27 -12.01 -3.74
N ASN A 266 -54.86 -12.49 -4.84
CA ASN A 266 -54.87 -13.83 -5.44
C ASN A 266 -53.48 -14.44 -5.74
N CYS A 267 -52.51 -14.33 -4.83
CA CYS A 267 -51.19 -14.96 -5.01
C CYS A 267 -51.28 -16.49 -5.03
N HIS A 268 -52.28 -17.08 -4.38
CA HIS A 268 -52.55 -18.52 -4.46
C HIS A 268 -53.12 -18.94 -5.82
N PHE A 269 -53.92 -18.07 -6.47
CA PHE A 269 -54.56 -18.38 -7.75
C PHE A 269 -53.55 -18.39 -8.91
N ILE A 270 -52.61 -17.45 -8.92
CA ILE A 270 -51.54 -17.39 -9.94
C ILE A 270 -50.56 -18.56 -9.78
N PHE A 271 -50.30 -19.01 -8.55
CA PHE A 271 -49.46 -20.19 -8.31
C PHE A 271 -50.14 -21.47 -8.79
N TYR A 272 -51.42 -21.68 -8.46
CA TYR A 272 -52.18 -22.87 -8.88
C TYR A 272 -52.38 -22.93 -10.39
N GLU A 273 -52.76 -21.83 -11.03
CA GLU A 273 -52.99 -21.80 -12.49
C GLU A 273 -51.70 -22.02 -13.30
N PHE A 274 -50.53 -21.72 -12.69
CA PHE A 274 -49.22 -21.96 -13.29
C PHE A 274 -48.71 -23.40 -13.04
N GLU A 275 -48.93 -23.97 -11.85
CA GLU A 275 -48.63 -25.38 -11.57
C GLU A 275 -49.43 -26.31 -12.49
N THR A 276 -50.72 -25.99 -12.72
CA THR A 276 -51.57 -26.71 -13.67
C THR A 276 -51.07 -26.60 -15.11
N LYS A 277 -50.60 -25.41 -15.55
CA LYS A 277 -50.05 -25.23 -16.91
C LYS A 277 -48.68 -25.89 -17.10
N VAL A 278 -47.86 -25.96 -16.05
CA VAL A 278 -46.58 -26.69 -16.08
C VAL A 278 -46.82 -28.20 -16.10
N LEU A 279 -47.83 -28.69 -15.37
CA LEU A 279 -48.26 -30.10 -15.40
C LEU A 279 -48.93 -30.49 -16.73
N GLU A 280 -49.74 -29.62 -17.34
CA GLU A 280 -50.29 -29.81 -18.70
C GLU A 280 -49.19 -29.83 -19.78
N LEU A 281 -48.16 -28.99 -19.63
CA LEU A 281 -46.96 -29.04 -20.47
C LEU A 281 -46.12 -30.30 -20.23
N HIS A 282 -46.23 -30.94 -19.07
CA HIS A 282 -45.54 -32.20 -18.79
C HIS A 282 -46.33 -33.42 -19.31
N SER A 283 -47.67 -33.38 -19.27
CA SER A 283 -48.53 -34.47 -19.75
C SER A 283 -48.64 -34.54 -21.28
N PHE A 284 -48.36 -33.45 -21.99
CA PHE A 284 -48.25 -33.46 -23.46
C PHE A 284 -46.97 -34.13 -23.99
N TYR A 285 -46.01 -34.43 -23.11
CA TYR A 285 -44.65 -34.87 -23.49
C TYR A 285 -44.14 -36.11 -22.73
N THR A 286 -45.02 -36.83 -22.03
CA THR A 286 -44.83 -38.23 -21.55
C THR A 286 -45.83 -39.13 -22.24
#